data_AF-A0A7S2IYB8-F1
#
_entry.id   AF-A0A7S2IYB8-F1
#
_cell.length_a   1.000
_cell.length_b   1.000
_cell.length_c   1.000
_cell.angle_alpha   90.00
_cell.angle_beta   90.00
_cell.angle_gamma   90.00
#
_symmetry.space_group_name_H-M   'P 1'
#
loop_
_entity.id
_entity.type
_entity.pdbx_description
1 polymer ?
#
loop_
_entity_poly.entity_id
_entity_poly.type
_entity_poly.pdbx_seq_one_letter_code
_entity_poly.pdbx_strand_id
1 'polypeptide(L)'
;AKGPLRLKERIFPRLLAEACPHFSYSGCSFRVLRSKETTGRVVAWRQFATPNSFTLEASFCGADFGPGAGLHYNISNLKEMGAAFVPALIDFIDPSQRLVYAIIITLTLTLTLTLTPTPTLTLTLTP
;
A
#
# COMPACT_ATOMS: atom_id res chain seq x y z
N ALA A 1 2.20 -8.58 18.02
CA ALA A 1 1.31 -9.62 17.46
C ALA A 1 1.14 -9.39 15.95
N LYS A 2 1.68 -10.29 15.10
CA LYS A 2 1.33 -10.34 13.67
C LYS A 2 -0.08 -10.92 13.59
N GLY A 3 -1.09 -10.07 13.40
CA GLY A 3 -2.43 -10.52 13.04
C GLY A 3 -2.43 -11.16 11.64
N PRO A 4 -3.53 -11.81 11.24
CA PRO A 4 -3.65 -12.38 9.90
C PRO A 4 -3.29 -11.33 8.84
N LEU A 5 -2.57 -11.77 7.81
CA LEU A 5 -2.10 -10.90 6.73
C LEU A 5 -3.32 -10.40 5.95
N ARG A 6 -3.65 -9.14 6.20
CA ARG A 6 -4.72 -8.38 5.57
C ARG A 6 -4.35 -8.01 4.13
N LEU A 7 -4.41 -9.00 3.25
CA LEU A 7 -4.00 -8.88 1.85
C LEU A 7 -5.04 -8.11 1.02
N LYS A 8 -6.33 -8.24 1.34
CA LYS A 8 -7.41 -7.57 0.59
C LYS A 8 -7.32 -6.05 0.72
N GLU A 9 -7.06 -5.58 1.93
CA GLU A 9 -6.92 -4.16 2.28
C GLU A 9 -5.68 -3.51 1.66
N ARG A 10 -4.76 -4.33 1.13
CA ARG A 10 -3.53 -3.89 0.47
C ARG A 10 -3.68 -3.71 -1.04
N ILE A 11 -4.75 -4.24 -1.64
CA ILE A 11 -4.94 -4.24 -3.10
C ILE A 11 -5.13 -2.80 -3.60
N PHE A 12 -6.11 -2.07 -3.04
CA PHE A 12 -6.42 -0.72 -3.51
C PHE A 12 -5.24 0.26 -3.32
N PRO A 13 -4.57 0.34 -2.15
CA PRO A 13 -3.38 1.18 -2.03
C PRO A 13 -2.25 0.79 -3.00
N ARG A 14 -2.14 -0.49 -3.38
CA ARG A 14 -1.14 -0.92 -4.35
C ARG A 14 -1.50 -0.47 -5.77
N LEU A 15 -2.77 -0.57 -6.17
CA LEU A 15 -3.26 -0.01 -7.44
C LEU A 15 -3.04 1.50 -7.49
N LEU A 16 -3.36 2.21 -6.41
CA LEU A 16 -3.16 3.66 -6.32
C LEU A 16 -1.68 4.05 -6.47
N ALA A 17 -0.76 3.23 -5.96
CA ALA A 17 0.69 3.43 -6.13
C ALA A 17 1.16 3.22 -7.57
N GLU A 18 0.52 2.33 -8.33
CA GLU A 18 0.80 2.17 -9.77
C GLU A 18 0.25 3.36 -10.57
N ALA A 19 -0.89 3.91 -10.16
CA ALA A 19 -1.54 5.03 -10.83
C ALA A 19 -0.94 6.41 -10.50
N CYS A 20 -0.29 6.57 -9.34
CA CYS A 20 0.20 7.86 -8.86
C CYS A 20 1.65 7.81 -8.37
N PRO A 21 2.58 8.56 -9.00
CA PRO A 21 3.97 8.64 -8.54
C PRO A 21 4.13 9.35 -7.19
N HIS A 22 3.13 10.11 -6.74
CA HIS A 22 3.14 10.83 -5.46
C HIS A 22 2.68 9.97 -4.28
N PHE A 23 2.20 8.75 -4.52
CA PHE A 23 1.70 7.86 -3.47
C PHE A 23 2.73 6.80 -3.08
N SER A 24 3.09 6.74 -1.80
CA SER A 24 4.00 5.71 -1.28
C SER A 24 3.27 4.49 -0.74
N TYR A 25 3.36 3.38 -1.45
CA TYR A 25 2.87 2.10 -0.93
C TYR A 25 3.70 1.59 0.26
N SER A 26 5.02 1.77 0.23
CA SER A 26 5.91 1.34 1.32
C SER A 26 5.68 2.13 2.61
N GLY A 27 5.24 3.40 2.50
CA GLY A 27 4.82 4.22 3.63
C GLY A 27 3.48 3.81 4.25
N CYS A 28 2.70 2.91 3.63
CA CYS A 28 1.40 2.50 4.16
C CYS A 28 1.52 1.61 5.40
N SER A 29 0.76 1.93 6.45
CA SER A 29 0.66 1.10 7.65
C SER A 29 -0.69 0.39 7.75
N PHE A 30 -0.66 -0.93 7.63
CA PHE A 30 -1.83 -1.80 7.80
C PHE A 30 -1.93 -2.37 9.22
N ARG A 31 -1.34 -1.70 10.22
CA ARG A 31 -1.42 -2.12 11.63
C ARG A 31 -2.42 -1.23 12.35
N VAL A 32 -3.35 -1.83 13.10
CA VAL A 32 -4.19 -1.07 14.03
C VAL A 32 -3.48 -0.99 15.38
N LEU A 33 -3.16 0.25 15.79
CA LEU A 33 -2.66 0.52 17.14
C LEU A 33 -3.84 0.64 18.11
N ARG A 34 -3.63 0.26 19.38
CA ARG A 34 -4.66 0.36 20.43
C ARG A 34 -5.24 1.77 20.56
N SER A 35 -4.40 2.79 20.46
CA SER A 35 -4.81 4.20 20.50
C SER A 35 -5.64 4.66 19.30
N LYS A 36 -5.74 3.85 18.25
CA LYS A 36 -6.48 4.16 17.02
C LYS A 36 -7.73 3.31 16.85
N GLU A 37 -8.08 2.46 17.83
CA GLU A 37 -9.24 1.56 17.72
C GLU A 37 -10.58 2.29 17.59
N THR A 38 -10.66 3.51 18.13
CA THR A 38 -11.85 4.36 18.08
C THR A 38 -11.88 5.31 16.88
N THR A 39 -10.88 5.27 16.01
CA THR A 39 -10.85 6.14 14.82
C THR A 39 -11.89 5.70 13.79
N GLY A 40 -12.42 6.67 13.05
CA GLY A 40 -13.48 6.44 12.05
C GLY A 40 -13.19 5.29 11.10
N ARG A 41 -11.96 5.17 10.57
CA ARG A 41 -11.60 4.06 9.67
C ARG A 41 -11.69 2.67 10.33
N VAL A 42 -11.33 2.57 11.61
CA VAL A 42 -11.34 1.29 12.33
C VAL A 42 -12.76 0.92 12.73
N VAL A 43 -13.57 1.91 13.08
CA VAL A 43 -15.01 1.74 13.34
C VAL A 43 -15.74 1.30 12.06
N ALA A 44 -15.52 1.99 10.94
CA ALA A 44 -16.04 1.61 9.61
C ALA A 44 -15.66 0.17 9.23
N TRP A 45 -14.40 -0.21 9.45
CA TRP A 45 -13.93 -1.56 9.20
C TRP A 45 -14.61 -2.61 10.10
N ARG A 46 -14.60 -2.40 11.42
CA ARG A 46 -15.03 -3.43 12.39
C ARG A 46 -16.55 -3.51 12.55
N GLN A 47 -17.25 -2.37 12.58
CA GLN A 47 -18.68 -2.32 12.89
C GLN A 47 -19.54 -2.38 11.62
N PHE A 48 -19.06 -1.81 10.51
CA PHE A 48 -19.82 -1.73 9.25
C PHE A 48 -19.26 -2.65 8.17
N ALA A 49 -18.38 -3.59 8.53
CA ALA A 49 -17.77 -4.57 7.63
C ALA A 49 -17.19 -3.95 6.34
N THR A 50 -16.60 -2.75 6.44
CA THR A 50 -16.00 -2.03 5.31
C THR A 50 -14.47 -2.17 5.36
N PRO A 51 -13.88 -3.26 4.84
CA PRO A 51 -12.43 -3.54 4.96
C PRO A 51 -11.55 -2.49 4.27
N ASN A 52 -12.05 -1.86 3.21
CA ASN A 52 -11.33 -0.85 2.45
C ASN A 52 -11.58 0.57 3.00
N SER A 53 -11.43 0.75 4.31
CA SER A 53 -11.53 2.05 4.97
C SER A 53 -10.15 2.56 5.35
N PHE A 54 -9.77 3.70 4.77
CA PHE A 54 -8.41 4.24 4.85
C PHE A 54 -8.40 5.70 5.30
N THR A 55 -7.24 6.13 5.79
CA THR A 55 -6.91 7.55 5.92
C THR A 55 -5.81 7.82 4.91
N LEU A 56 -6.04 8.76 3.99
CA LEU A 56 -5.03 9.22 3.04
C LEU A 56 -4.37 10.47 3.65
N GLU A 57 -3.06 10.41 3.86
CA GLU A 57 -2.27 11.50 4.43
C GLU A 57 -1.53 12.23 3.32
N ALA A 58 -1.52 13.57 3.36
CA ALA A 58 -0.79 14.41 2.43
C ALA A 58 0.31 15.17 3.19
N SER A 59 1.53 15.11 2.67
CA SER A 59 2.67 15.88 3.20
C SER A 59 2.60 17.33 2.72
N PHE A 60 2.98 18.27 3.59
CA PHE A 60 3.21 19.66 3.19
C PHE A 60 4.61 19.88 2.58
N CYS A 61 5.59 19.05 2.97
CA CYS A 61 6.99 19.24 2.62
C CYS A 61 7.45 18.46 1.37
N GLY A 62 6.55 17.69 0.75
CA GLY A 62 6.89 16.84 -0.40
C GLY A 62 7.22 15.39 -0.05
N ALA A 63 7.75 14.67 -1.04
CA ALA A 63 8.19 13.27 -0.92
C ALA A 63 9.72 13.15 -0.74
N ASP A 64 10.13 12.08 -0.09
CA ASP A 64 11.51 11.60 0.00
C ASP A 64 11.81 10.46 -0.99
N PHE A 65 10.87 10.17 -1.90
CA PHE A 65 10.94 9.10 -2.91
C PHE A 65 10.48 9.59 -4.29
N GLY A 66 10.81 8.82 -5.31
CA GLY A 66 10.38 9.07 -6.68
C GLY A 66 11.06 10.27 -7.35
N PRO A 67 10.60 10.66 -8.56
CA PRO A 67 11.23 11.73 -9.35
C PRO A 67 11.20 13.12 -8.68
N GLY A 68 10.27 13.33 -7.74
CA GLY A 68 10.11 14.58 -6.98
C GLY A 68 10.78 14.57 -5.60
N ALA A 69 11.67 13.59 -5.32
CA ALA A 69 12.30 13.47 -4.01
C ALA A 69 13.06 14.74 -3.62
N GLY A 70 12.81 15.24 -2.40
CA GLY A 70 13.45 16.46 -1.88
C GLY A 70 12.83 17.77 -2.38
N LEU A 71 11.79 17.71 -3.21
CA LEU A 71 11.03 18.87 -3.66
C LEU A 71 9.71 18.99 -2.90
N HIS A 72 9.31 20.22 -2.58
CA HIS A 72 8.02 20.48 -1.94
C HIS A 72 6.86 20.18 -2.90
N TYR A 73 5.79 19.59 -2.37
CA TYR A 73 4.56 19.47 -3.14
C TYR A 73 3.94 20.83 -3.41
N ASN A 74 3.55 21.04 -4.66
CA ASN A 74 2.72 22.15 -5.05
C ASN A 74 1.26 21.70 -5.26
N ILE A 75 0.38 22.66 -5.54
CA ILE A 75 -1.05 22.40 -5.74
C ILE A 75 -1.29 21.41 -6.90
N SER A 76 -0.45 21.44 -7.95
CA SER A 76 -0.57 20.48 -9.07
C SER A 76 -0.35 19.06 -8.60
N ASN A 77 0.69 18.81 -7.80
CA ASN A 77 0.98 17.46 -7.30
C ASN A 77 -0.17 16.90 -6.46
N LEU A 78 -0.76 17.74 -5.59
CA LEU A 78 -1.92 17.36 -4.78
C LEU A 78 -3.16 17.07 -5.64
N LYS A 79 -3.37 17.86 -6.72
CA LYS A 79 -4.44 17.62 -7.69
C LYS A 79 -4.23 16.35 -8.48
N GLU A 80 -3.00 16.08 -8.93
CA GLU A 80 -2.62 14.85 -9.63
C GLU A 80 -2.86 13.62 -8.75
N MET A 81 -2.52 13.69 -7.46
CA MET A 81 -2.84 12.63 -6.49
C MET A 81 -4.34 12.37 -6.39
N GLY A 82 -5.15 13.43 -6.29
CA GLY A 82 -6.61 13.31 -6.30
C GLY A 82 -7.17 12.77 -7.62
N ALA A 83 -6.62 13.20 -8.75
CA ALA A 83 -7.04 12.76 -10.08
C ALA A 83 -6.72 11.28 -10.33
N ALA A 84 -5.58 10.78 -9.83
CA ALA A 84 -5.19 9.38 -9.94
C ALA A 84 -6.04 8.43 -9.08
N PHE A 85 -6.73 8.95 -8.06
CA PHE A 85 -7.60 8.16 -7.19
C PHE A 85 -8.75 7.50 -7.95
N VAL A 86 -9.39 8.23 -8.87
CA VAL A 86 -10.58 7.75 -9.59
C VAL A 86 -10.24 6.60 -10.56
N PRO A 87 -9.21 6.71 -11.43
CA PRO A 87 -8.76 5.57 -12.24
C PRO A 87 -8.42 4.34 -11.41
N ALA A 88 -7.67 4.49 -10.31
CA ALA A 88 -7.36 3.36 -9.43
C ALA A 88 -8.61 2.72 -8.82
N LEU A 89 -9.65 3.51 -8.54
CA LEU A 89 -10.94 3.00 -8.06
C LEU A 89 -11.68 2.24 -9.17
N ILE A 90 -11.67 2.74 -10.40
CA ILE A 90 -12.23 2.06 -11.57
C ILE A 90 -11.54 0.71 -11.77
N ASP A 91 -10.21 0.67 -11.75
CA ASP A 91 -9.42 -0.55 -11.86
C ASP A 91 -9.72 -1.56 -10.73
N PHE A 92 -10.02 -1.05 -9.53
CA PHE A 92 -10.36 -1.88 -8.38
C PHE A 92 -11.74 -2.52 -8.51
N ILE A 93 -12.73 -1.81 -9.08
CA ILE A 93 -14.10 -2.30 -9.25
C ILE A 93 -14.36 -2.95 -10.61
N ASP A 94 -13.38 -2.94 -11.51
CA ASP A 94 -13.51 -3.52 -12.85
C ASP A 94 -13.93 -4.99 -12.78
N PRO A 95 -15.07 -5.39 -13.38
CA PRO A 95 -15.53 -6.78 -13.40
C PRO A 95 -14.52 -7.76 -13.98
N SER A 96 -13.60 -7.31 -14.84
CA SER A 96 -12.55 -8.19 -15.39
C SER A 96 -11.55 -8.66 -14.32
N GLN A 97 -11.41 -7.89 -13.24
CA GLN A 97 -10.51 -8.14 -12.10
C GLN A 97 -9.03 -8.38 -12.49
N ARG A 98 -8.62 -8.05 -13.72
CA ARG A 98 -7.27 -8.36 -14.24
C ARG A 98 -6.17 -7.72 -13.41
N LEU A 99 -6.28 -6.41 -13.16
CA LEU A 99 -5.29 -5.66 -12.38
C LEU A 99 -5.30 -6.08 -10.91
N VAL A 100 -6.49 -6.32 -10.35
CA VAL A 100 -6.64 -6.84 -8.99
C VAL A 100 -5.91 -8.19 -8.82
N TYR A 101 -6.08 -9.14 -9.76
CA TYR A 101 -5.37 -10.41 -9.70
C TYR A 101 -3.86 -10.27 -9.86
N ALA A 102 -3.39 -9.42 -10.77
CA ALA A 102 -1.96 -9.13 -10.92
C ALA A 102 -1.36 -8.58 -9.62
N ILE A 103 -2.06 -7.66 -8.96
CA ILE A 103 -1.66 -7.13 -7.65
C ILE A 103 -1.67 -8.20 -6.56
N ILE A 104 -2.71 -9.05 -6.49
CA ILE A 104 -2.77 -10.15 -5.51
C ILE A 104 -1.56 -11.09 -5.67
N ILE A 105 -1.24 -11.48 -6.91
CA ILE A 105 -0.08 -12.34 -7.20
C ILE A 105 1.21 -11.66 -6.74
N THR A 106 1.40 -10.39 -7.09
CA THR A 106 2.59 -9.61 -6.73
C THR A 106 2.75 -9.51 -5.20
N LEU A 107 1.67 -9.18 -4.49
CA LEU A 107 1.68 -9.07 -3.02
C LEU A 107 1.93 -10.43 -2.35
N THR A 108 1.36 -11.50 -2.89
CA THR A 108 1.55 -12.87 -2.38
C THR A 108 2.99 -13.33 -2.59
N LEU A 109 3.56 -13.11 -3.76
CA LEU A 109 4.94 -13.45 -4.06
C LEU A 109 5.91 -12.68 -3.16
N THR A 110 5.71 -11.36 -3.03
CA THR A 110 6.53 -10.51 -2.16
C THR A 110 6.51 -11.03 -0.72
N LEU A 111 5.33 -11.40 -0.22
CA LEU A 111 5.19 -11.98 1.11
C LEU A 111 5.97 -13.30 1.24
N THR A 112 5.81 -14.23 0.30
CA THR A 112 6.49 -15.55 0.34
C THR A 112 8.01 -15.38 0.39
N LEU A 113 8.56 -14.49 -0.44
CA LEU A 113 10.00 -14.22 -0.48
C LEU A 113 10.53 -13.59 0.82
N THR A 114 9.73 -12.78 1.52
CA THR A 114 10.13 -12.23 2.84
C THR A 114 10.03 -13.22 3.99
N LEU A 115 9.31 -14.33 3.83
CA LEU A 115 9.12 -15.35 4.87
C LEU A 115 10.06 -16.56 4.69
N THR A 116 10.68 -16.73 3.53
CA THR A 116 11.71 -17.75 3.33
C THR A 116 13.04 -17.26 3.89
N PRO A 117 13.71 -18.01 4.78
CA PRO A 117 15.06 -17.66 5.23
C PRO A 117 15.99 -17.68 4.02
N THR A 118 16.73 -16.59 3.82
CA THR A 118 17.76 -16.50 2.79
C THR A 118 18.75 -17.65 3.00
N PRO A 119 18.99 -18.56 2.03
CA PRO A 119 20.02 -19.56 2.19
C PRO A 119 21.36 -18.84 2.24
N THR A 120 21.96 -18.79 3.42
CA THR A 120 23.34 -18.30 3.59
C THR A 120 24.24 -19.34 2.95
N LEU A 121 24.61 -19.13 1.69
CA LEU A 121 25.64 -19.93 1.02
C LEU A 121 26.98 -19.60 1.67
N THR A 122 27.30 -20.30 2.76
CA THR A 122 28.63 -20.27 3.34
C THR A 122 29.52 -21.12 2.45
N LEU A 123 30.25 -20.48 1.53
CA LEU A 123 31.32 -21.12 0.77
C LEU A 123 32.48 -21.41 1.74
N THR A 124 32.46 -22.56 2.41
CA THR A 124 33.66 -23.09 3.06
C THR A 124 34.58 -23.63 1.97
N LEU A 125 35.51 -22.79 1.51
CA LEU A 125 36.73 -23.24 0.86
C LEU A 125 37.58 -23.92 1.92
N THR A 126 37.49 -25.24 2.01
CA THR A 126 38.54 -26.04 2.66
C THR A 126 39.74 -26.14 1.70
N PRO A 127 40.97 -26.08 2.24
CA PRO A 127 42.20 -25.85 1.48
C PRO A 127 42.58 -26.96 0.51
#